data_AF-A0A0R2I2U4-F1
#
_entry.id   AF-A0A0R2I2U4-F1
#
_cell.length_a   1.000
_cell.length_b   1.000
_cell.length_c   1.000
_cell.angle_alpha   90.00
_cell.angle_beta   90.00
_cell.angle_gamma   90.00
#
_symmetry.space_group_name_H-M   'P 1'
#
loop_
_entity.id
_entity.type
_entity.pdbx_description
1 polymer ?
#
loop_
_entity_poly.entity_id
_entity_poly.type
_entity_poly.pdbx_seq_one_letter_code
_entity_poly.pdbx_strand_id
1 'polypeptide(L)'
;MAQINIKVDDQLKKDATRIFNDMGLDLTTGIKIYLKRVQQDQKIPFEIKGKDDVDQLAQQYHDGDPSVVNKINRLLLAIAGGNTDSSASIGGKVSEVVKNKSARDKGAQGIGPSMLKNIYNDSQK
;
A
#
# COMPACT_ATOMS: atom_id res chain seq x y z
N MET A 1 10.09 44.81 -0.13
CA MET A 1 9.41 43.54 -0.49
C MET A 1 10.44 42.63 -1.14
N ALA A 2 10.43 41.34 -0.84
CA ALA A 2 11.31 40.37 -1.51
C ALA A 2 10.65 39.85 -2.79
N GLN A 3 11.45 39.59 -3.83
CA GLN A 3 10.99 39.02 -5.10
C GLN A 3 11.53 37.59 -5.24
N ILE A 4 10.68 36.68 -5.72
CA ILE A 4 11.03 35.29 -6.01
C ILE A 4 10.74 35.03 -7.49
N ASN A 5 11.74 34.56 -8.22
CA ASN A 5 11.61 34.15 -9.62
C ASN A 5 11.62 32.62 -9.69
N ILE A 6 10.54 32.02 -10.19
CA ILE A 6 10.37 30.56 -10.28
C ILE A 6 10.18 30.19 -11.74
N LYS A 7 10.97 29.24 -12.23
CA LYS A 7 10.77 28.62 -13.55
C LYS A 7 9.87 27.40 -13.38
N VAL A 8 8.79 27.37 -14.15
CA VAL A 8 7.83 26.27 -14.21
C VAL A 8 7.51 25.99 -15.66
N ASP A 9 7.08 24.77 -15.94
CA ASP A 9 6.56 24.38 -17.25
C ASP A 9 5.29 25.18 -17.59
N ASP A 10 5.09 25.46 -18.87
CA ASP A 10 3.95 26.26 -19.35
C ASP A 10 2.61 25.57 -19.08
N GLN A 11 2.55 24.25 -19.19
CA GLN A 11 1.35 23.48 -18.92
C GLN A 11 1.03 23.50 -17.42
N LEU A 12 2.04 23.26 -16.57
CA LEU A 12 1.90 23.34 -15.11
C LEU A 12 1.36 24.70 -14.67
N LYS A 13 1.89 25.79 -15.24
CA LYS A 13 1.43 27.15 -14.94
C LYS A 13 -0.03 27.35 -15.32
N LYS A 14 -0.44 26.92 -16.52
CA LYS A 14 -1.82 27.03 -16.99
C LYS A 14 -2.78 26.27 -16.08
N ASP A 15 -2.46 25.02 -15.77
CA ASP A 15 -3.32 24.16 -14.96
C ASP A 15 -3.44 24.68 -13.52
N ALA A 16 -2.33 25.06 -12.89
CA ALA A 16 -2.36 25.64 -11.55
C ALA A 16 -3.16 26.95 -11.51
N THR A 17 -2.98 27.84 -12.51
CA THR A 17 -3.72 29.10 -12.58
C THR A 17 -5.22 28.87 -12.70
N ARG A 18 -5.63 27.90 -13.54
CA ARG A 18 -7.05 27.52 -13.67
C ARG A 18 -7.62 27.05 -12.33
N ILE A 19 -6.93 26.12 -11.66
CA ILE A 19 -7.38 25.56 -10.38
C ILE A 19 -7.51 26.66 -9.32
N PHE A 20 -6.54 27.57 -9.22
CA PHE A 20 -6.64 28.69 -8.27
C PHE A 20 -7.78 29.65 -8.63
N ASN A 21 -7.98 29.96 -9.91
CA ASN A 21 -9.08 30.82 -10.36
C ASN A 21 -10.46 30.20 -10.07
N ASP A 22 -10.61 28.89 -10.23
CA ASP A 22 -11.83 28.16 -9.88
C ASP A 22 -12.15 28.27 -8.37
N MET A 23 -11.12 28.47 -7.54
CA MET A 23 -11.24 28.76 -6.10
C MET A 23 -11.33 30.26 -5.77
N GLY A 24 -11.34 31.15 -6.78
CA GLY A 24 -11.35 32.61 -6.59
C GLY A 24 -10.02 33.20 -6.12
N LEU A 25 -8.89 32.54 -6.38
CA LEU A 25 -7.55 32.95 -5.98
C LEU A 25 -6.66 33.18 -7.21
N ASP A 26 -5.78 34.18 -7.13
CA ASP A 26 -4.67 34.29 -8.08
C ASP A 26 -3.57 33.27 -7.77
N LEU A 27 -2.82 32.85 -8.79
CA LEU A 27 -1.67 31.95 -8.67
C LEU A 27 -0.67 32.46 -7.62
N THR A 28 -0.39 33.76 -7.61
CA THR A 28 0.53 34.39 -6.65
C THR A 28 0.02 34.24 -5.21
N THR A 29 -1.28 34.34 -5.00
CA THR A 29 -1.91 34.17 -3.68
C THR A 29 -1.81 32.72 -3.23
N GLY A 30 -2.05 31.76 -4.13
CA GLY A 30 -1.85 30.33 -3.86
C GLY A 30 -0.42 30.01 -3.39
N ILE A 31 0.59 30.52 -4.10
CA ILE A 31 2.01 30.33 -3.72
C ILE A 31 2.30 30.97 -2.35
N LYS A 32 1.77 32.17 -2.08
CA LYS A 32 1.95 32.82 -0.77
C LYS A 32 1.36 32.01 0.37
N ILE A 33 0.18 31.40 0.20
CA ILE A 33 -0.46 30.55 1.20
C ILE A 33 0.45 29.35 1.51
N TYR A 34 0.99 28.70 0.48
CA TYR A 34 1.95 27.60 0.65
C TYR A 34 3.17 28.02 1.48
N LEU A 35 3.81 29.14 1.12
CA LEU A 35 4.98 29.67 1.84
C LEU A 35 4.64 30.03 3.28
N LYS A 36 3.45 30.60 3.53
CA LYS A 36 2.98 30.90 4.88
C LYS A 36 2.79 29.64 5.70
N ARG A 37 2.26 28.57 5.10
CA ARG A 37 2.10 27.30 5.80
C ARG A 37 3.44 26.68 6.16
N VAL A 38 4.43 26.71 5.26
CA VAL A 38 5.81 26.28 5.55
C VAL A 38 6.39 27.08 6.71
N GLN A 39 6.21 28.41 6.71
CA GLN A 39 6.69 29.28 7.77
C GLN A 39 6.03 28.96 9.13
N GLN A 40 4.74 28.68 9.15
CA GLN A 40 4.00 28.42 10.39
C GLN A 40 4.31 27.06 10.98
N ASP A 41 4.31 26.01 10.15
CA ASP A 41 4.47 24.64 10.64
C ASP A 41 5.94 24.18 10.70
N GLN A 42 6.87 24.97 10.16
CA GLN A 42 8.29 24.63 10.05
C GLN A 42 8.54 23.27 9.35
N LYS A 43 7.64 22.89 8.45
CA LYS A 43 7.71 21.65 7.66
C LYS A 43 7.08 21.83 6.29
N ILE A 44 7.29 20.85 5.42
CA ILE A 44 6.65 20.79 4.12
C ILE A 44 5.14 20.53 4.31
N PRO A 45 4.24 21.33 3.70
CA PRO A 45 2.80 21.30 3.96
C PRO A 45 2.07 20.24 3.12
N PHE A 46 2.69 19.08 2.98
CA PHE A 46 2.10 17.87 2.44
C PHE A 46 2.88 16.67 2.99
N GLU A 47 2.20 15.53 3.09
CA GLU A 47 2.84 14.28 3.49
C GLU A 47 3.72 13.78 2.35
N ILE A 48 4.98 13.51 2.65
CA ILE A 48 5.88 12.86 1.70
C ILE A 48 5.64 11.36 1.81
N LYS A 49 4.81 10.83 0.93
CA LYS A 49 4.53 9.40 0.85
C LYS A 49 5.65 8.71 0.07
N GLY A 50 6.20 7.66 0.67
CA GLY A 50 7.10 6.74 -0.02
C GLY A 50 6.29 5.85 -0.97
N LYS A 51 6.96 5.20 -1.92
CA LYS A 51 6.30 4.20 -2.80
C LYS A 51 5.63 3.07 -2.01
N ASP A 52 6.12 2.84 -0.80
CA ASP A 52 5.74 1.78 0.11
C ASP A 52 5.24 2.40 1.42
N ASP A 53 4.10 3.09 1.39
CA ASP A 53 3.41 3.50 2.62
C ASP A 53 3.10 2.22 3.42
N VAL A 54 3.77 2.05 4.56
CA VAL A 54 3.64 0.87 5.45
C VAL A 54 2.19 0.60 5.84
N ASP A 55 1.39 1.65 6.03
CA ASP A 55 -0.03 1.53 6.37
C ASP A 55 -0.85 0.94 5.21
N GLN A 56 -0.54 1.34 3.97
CA GLN A 56 -1.18 0.78 2.78
C GLN A 56 -0.73 -0.66 2.56
N LEU A 57 0.54 -0.99 2.82
CA LEU A 57 1.05 -2.36 2.75
C LEU A 57 0.41 -3.27 3.80
N ALA A 58 0.20 -2.76 5.03
CA ALA A 58 -0.49 -3.48 6.08
C ALA A 58 -1.95 -3.76 5.73
N GLN A 59 -2.64 -2.78 5.14
CA GLN A 59 -4.00 -2.97 4.60
C GLN A 59 -4.03 -4.00 3.46
N GLN A 60 -3.15 -3.87 2.47
CA GLN A 60 -3.06 -4.82 1.34
C GLN A 60 -2.73 -6.25 1.82
N TYR A 61 -1.97 -6.39 2.90
CA TYR A 61 -1.73 -7.69 3.52
C TYR A 61 -3.00 -8.26 4.20
N HIS A 62 -3.73 -7.45 4.97
CA HIS A 62 -5.02 -7.86 5.57
C HIS A 62 -6.08 -8.19 4.52
N ASP A 63 -6.11 -7.43 3.43
CA ASP A 63 -7.00 -7.64 2.28
C ASP A 63 -6.60 -8.88 1.46
N GLY A 64 -5.44 -9.48 1.75
CA GLY A 64 -4.98 -10.72 1.16
C GLY A 64 -4.43 -10.57 -0.26
N ASP A 65 -3.90 -9.38 -0.62
CA ASP A 65 -3.29 -9.17 -1.94
C ASP A 65 -2.17 -10.21 -2.18
N PRO A 66 -2.32 -11.10 -3.19
CA PRO A 66 -1.35 -12.15 -3.48
C PRO A 66 0.07 -11.63 -3.71
N SER A 67 0.21 -10.41 -4.24
CA SER A 67 1.51 -9.81 -4.59
C SER A 67 2.32 -9.45 -3.34
N VAL A 68 1.66 -8.93 -2.31
CA VAL A 68 2.28 -8.51 -1.05
C VAL A 68 2.62 -9.74 -0.21
N VAL A 69 1.70 -10.69 -0.09
CA VAL A 69 1.91 -11.95 0.64
C VAL A 69 3.09 -12.73 0.07
N ASN A 70 3.20 -12.84 -1.26
CA ASN A 70 4.32 -13.53 -1.90
C ASN A 70 5.67 -12.82 -1.72
N LYS A 71 5.70 -11.50 -1.57
CA LYS A 71 6.94 -10.77 -1.23
C LYS A 71 7.34 -11.06 0.21
N ILE A 72 6.40 -11.00 1.15
CA ILE A 72 6.66 -11.28 2.57
C ILE A 72 7.14 -12.73 2.76
N ASN A 73 6.48 -13.70 2.12
CA ASN A 73 6.90 -15.10 2.18
C ASN A 73 8.32 -15.29 1.66
N ARG A 74 8.68 -14.65 0.54
CA ARG A 74 10.05 -14.68 0.01
C ARG A 74 11.08 -14.04 0.96
N LEU A 75 10.72 -12.94 1.61
CA LEU A 75 11.58 -12.30 2.60
C LEU A 75 11.78 -13.19 3.83
N LEU A 76 10.70 -13.81 4.34
CA LEU A 76 10.76 -14.76 5.46
C LEU A 76 11.65 -15.97 5.13
N LEU A 77 11.55 -16.50 3.92
CA LEU A 77 12.42 -17.58 3.43
C LEU A 77 13.89 -17.16 3.40
N ALA A 78 14.17 -15.95 2.91
CA ALA A 78 15.54 -15.42 2.81
C ALA A 78 16.19 -15.17 4.18
N ILE A 79 15.45 -14.61 5.16
CA ILE A 79 15.98 -14.35 6.50
C ILE A 79 16.13 -15.62 7.34
N ALA A 80 15.33 -16.66 7.08
CA ALA A 80 15.44 -17.95 7.73
C ALA A 80 16.66 -18.76 7.26
N GLY A 81 17.55 -18.18 6.45
CA GLY A 81 18.73 -18.86 5.90
C GLY A 81 18.40 -19.89 4.82
N GLY A 82 17.17 -19.89 4.30
CA GLY A 82 16.71 -20.81 3.28
C GLY A 82 17.13 -20.34 1.89
N ASN A 83 18.34 -20.68 1.47
CA ASN A 83 18.70 -20.69 0.06
C ASN A 83 17.89 -21.80 -0.62
N THR A 84 17.09 -21.45 -1.63
CA THR A 84 16.07 -22.33 -2.21
C THR A 84 16.65 -23.33 -3.19
N ASP A 85 17.32 -24.36 -2.67
CA ASP A 85 17.45 -25.63 -3.37
C ASP A 85 16.75 -26.71 -2.54
N SER A 86 15.44 -26.82 -2.74
CA SER A 86 14.60 -27.98 -2.39
C SER A 86 14.59 -28.49 -0.93
N SER A 87 13.39 -28.50 -0.37
CA SER A 87 12.94 -29.41 0.70
C SER A 87 13.67 -29.35 2.06
N ALA A 88 13.36 -28.34 2.87
CA ALA A 88 13.13 -28.53 4.31
C ALA A 88 12.59 -27.24 4.94
N SER A 89 11.26 -27.10 5.03
CA SER A 89 10.65 -26.16 5.97
C SER A 89 10.39 -26.87 7.30
N ILE A 90 10.97 -26.37 8.39
CA ILE A 90 10.57 -26.74 9.74
C ILE A 90 9.16 -26.15 9.94
N GLY A 91 8.16 -27.02 10.01
CA GLY A 91 6.75 -26.62 10.17
C GLY A 91 5.89 -26.92 8.95
N GLY A 92 5.82 -28.18 8.52
CA GLY A 92 4.80 -28.67 7.59
C GLY A 92 5.01 -28.31 6.12
N LYS A 93 4.84 -29.29 5.24
CA LYS A 93 5.07 -29.16 3.80
C LYS A 93 4.02 -28.26 3.14
N VAL A 94 4.43 -27.14 2.56
CA VAL A 94 3.62 -26.39 1.59
C VAL A 94 3.79 -26.93 0.15
N SER A 95 4.85 -27.71 -0.11
CA SER A 95 5.19 -28.19 -1.45
C SER A 95 4.37 -29.39 -1.96
N GLU A 96 3.54 -30.03 -1.13
CA GLU A 96 2.69 -31.16 -1.57
C GLU A 96 1.32 -30.71 -2.13
N VAL A 97 0.86 -29.51 -1.81
CA VAL A 97 -0.45 -29.00 -2.28
C VAL A 97 -0.42 -28.50 -3.72
N VAL A 98 0.76 -28.16 -4.26
CA VAL A 98 0.89 -27.64 -5.65
C VAL A 98 1.23 -28.73 -6.67
N LYS A 99 1.83 -29.87 -6.26
CA LYS A 99 2.15 -30.97 -7.18
C LYS A 99 0.95 -31.88 -7.50
N ASN A 100 -0.10 -31.87 -6.68
CA ASN A 100 -1.29 -32.69 -6.89
C ASN A 100 -2.48 -31.89 -7.44
N LYS A 101 -2.26 -31.17 -8.55
CA LYS A 101 -3.32 -30.53 -9.35
C LYS A 101 -3.38 -31.09 -10.77
N SER A 102 -3.03 -32.37 -10.93
CA SER A 102 -3.44 -33.17 -12.08
C SER A 102 -4.02 -34.48 -11.54
N ALA A 103 -5.34 -34.61 -11.67
CA ALA A 103 -6.21 -35.72 -11.27
C ALA A 103 -6.80 -35.68 -9.83
N ARG A 104 -8.15 -35.71 -9.80
CA ARG A 104 -9.09 -35.91 -8.66
C ARG A 104 -9.50 -34.62 -7.94
N ASP A 105 -10.63 -34.02 -8.31
CA ASP A 105 -12.02 -34.37 -7.96
C ASP A 105 -12.29 -34.48 -6.44
N LYS A 106 -13.24 -33.63 -6.01
CA LYS A 106 -13.99 -33.52 -4.74
C LYS A 106 -13.30 -33.03 -3.46
N GLY A 107 -13.74 -31.84 -3.04
CA GLY A 107 -14.13 -31.54 -1.66
C GLY A 107 -13.02 -31.43 -0.62
N ALA A 108 -12.42 -30.25 -0.48
CA ALA A 108 -11.85 -29.80 0.80
C ALA A 108 -11.68 -28.27 0.76
N GLN A 109 -12.43 -27.60 1.63
CA GLN A 109 -12.41 -26.15 1.84
C GLN A 109 -11.02 -25.74 2.37
N GLY A 110 -10.37 -24.82 1.66
CA GLY A 110 -9.18 -24.15 2.16
C GLY A 110 -9.50 -23.28 3.37
N ILE A 111 -8.55 -23.18 4.29
CA ILE A 111 -8.60 -22.30 5.46
C ILE A 111 -8.35 -20.86 4.98
N GLY A 112 -9.36 -20.27 4.36
CA GLY A 112 -9.51 -18.83 4.18
C GLY A 112 -10.36 -18.22 5.30
N PRO A 113 -10.74 -16.93 5.23
CA PRO A 113 -11.35 -16.13 6.32
C PRO A 113 -12.69 -16.65 6.90
N SER A 114 -13.14 -17.83 6.52
CA SER A 114 -14.32 -18.53 7.02
C SER A 114 -14.25 -18.91 8.51
N MET A 115 -13.08 -18.89 9.15
CA MET A 115 -12.93 -19.23 10.58
C MET A 115 -13.49 -18.16 11.54
N LEU A 116 -13.72 -16.92 11.09
CA LEU A 116 -14.20 -15.83 11.96
C LEU A 116 -15.74 -15.69 12.00
N LYS A 117 -16.49 -16.42 11.16
CA LYS A 117 -17.96 -16.33 11.12
C LYS A 117 -18.71 -17.33 12.00
N ASN A 118 -18.04 -18.37 12.49
CA ASN A 118 -18.73 -19.44 13.25
C ASN A 118 -18.82 -19.21 14.77
N ILE A 119 -18.32 -18.09 15.30
CA ILE A 119 -18.39 -17.84 16.75
C ILE A 119 -19.69 -17.10 17.13
N TYR A 120 -20.41 -16.50 16.17
CA TYR A 120 -21.60 -15.68 16.49
C TYR A 120 -22.95 -16.37 16.28
N ASN A 121 -23.01 -17.59 15.73
CA ASN A 121 -24.29 -18.21 15.34
C ASN A 121 -24.72 -19.43 16.18
N ASP A 122 -24.03 -19.74 17.27
CA ASP A 122 -24.35 -20.88 18.15
C ASP A 122 -25.04 -20.46 19.46
N SER A 123 -25.64 -19.26 19.49
CA SER A 123 -26.39 -18.74 20.66
C SER A 123 -27.86 -18.45 20.37
N GLN A 124 -28.41 -18.96 19.26
CA GLN A 124 -29.84 -18.84 18.94
C GLN A 124 -30.44 -20.14 18.42
N LYS A 125 -30.25 -21.24 19.17
CA LYS A 125 -31.16 -22.38 19.09
C LYS A 125 -31.30 -23.13 20.41
#